data_AF-A0A0M4QC10-F1
#
_entry.id   AF-A0A0M4QC10-F1
#
_cell.length_a   1.000
_cell.length_b   1.000
_cell.length_c   1.000
_cell.angle_alpha   90.00
_cell.angle_beta   90.00
_cell.angle_gamma   90.00
#
_symmetry.space_group_name_H-M   'P 1'
#
loop_
_entity.id
_entity.type
_entity.pdbx_description
1 polymer ?
#
loop_
_entity_poly.entity_id
_entity_poly.type
_entity_poly.pdbx_seq_one_letter_code
_entity_poly.pdbx_strand_id
1 'polypeptide(L)'
;MGKSAFQPNTEPKAFFEIRVGVYCTEAQAQRLVDEIRLLLCPDSEHNDPCPIPWTTAHWGLDRPEAAANYPALVEQVRIEQGGDQI
;
A
#
# COMPACT_ATOMS: atom_id res chain seq x y z
N MET A 1 10.29 -44.90 -5.08
CA MET A 1 9.47 -43.67 -5.19
C MET A 1 8.65 -43.48 -3.92
N GLY A 2 9.10 -42.62 -3.00
CA GLY A 2 8.24 -42.12 -1.92
C GLY A 2 7.62 -40.80 -2.36
N LYS A 3 6.30 -40.73 -2.49
CA LYS A 3 5.61 -39.47 -2.75
C LYS A 3 5.71 -38.62 -1.48
N SER A 4 6.53 -37.58 -1.51
CA SER A 4 6.57 -36.59 -0.43
C SER A 4 5.20 -35.91 -0.36
N ALA A 5 4.51 -36.08 0.75
CA ALA A 5 3.22 -35.47 0.99
C ALA A 5 3.42 -33.96 1.20
N PHE A 6 2.70 -33.15 0.43
CA PHE A 6 2.60 -31.71 0.68
C PHE A 6 1.98 -31.51 2.06
N GLN A 7 2.76 -31.04 3.02
CA GLN A 7 2.26 -30.55 4.30
C GLN A 7 1.98 -29.06 4.16
N PRO A 8 0.74 -28.58 4.35
CA PRO A 8 0.47 -27.16 4.38
C PRO A 8 1.18 -26.55 5.59
N ASN A 9 2.01 -25.53 5.37
CA ASN A 9 2.69 -24.82 6.44
C ASN A 9 1.63 -24.10 7.30
N THR A 10 1.48 -24.51 8.55
CA THR A 10 0.46 -24.01 9.50
C THR A 10 0.93 -22.80 10.32
N GLU A 11 2.16 -22.33 10.13
CA GLU A 11 2.63 -21.12 10.79
C GLU A 11 2.02 -19.87 10.11
N PRO A 12 1.47 -18.91 10.88
CA PRO A 12 1.01 -17.66 10.32
C PRO A 12 2.20 -16.98 9.64
N LYS A 13 2.15 -16.80 8.31
CA LYS A 13 3.17 -16.03 7.59
C LYS A 13 3.23 -14.64 8.23
N ALA A 14 4.32 -14.34 8.92
CA ALA A 14 4.59 -13.02 9.44
C ALA A 14 4.84 -12.08 8.24
N PHE A 15 3.85 -11.27 7.91
CA PHE A 15 4.03 -10.19 6.93
C PHE A 15 4.43 -8.92 7.66
N PHE A 16 5.29 -8.13 7.03
CA PHE A 16 5.57 -6.77 7.45
C PHE A 16 4.64 -5.84 6.68
N GLU A 17 3.89 -5.00 7.38
CA GLU A 17 3.00 -4.00 6.77
C GLU A 17 3.62 -2.62 6.90
N ILE A 18 3.66 -1.88 5.78
CA ILE A 18 4.02 -0.47 5.74
C ILE A 18 2.78 0.31 5.32
N ARG A 19 2.34 1.24 6.16
CA ARG A 19 1.18 2.09 5.91
C ARG A 19 1.62 3.54 5.79
N VAL A 20 1.26 4.19 4.69
CA VAL A 20 1.62 5.58 4.40
C VAL A 20 0.36 6.35 4.06
N GLY A 21 0.15 7.49 4.71
CA GLY A 21 -0.88 8.45 4.34
C GLY A 21 -0.33 9.43 3.31
N VAL A 22 -1.05 9.66 2.22
CA VAL A 22 -0.66 10.61 1.17
C VAL A 22 -1.82 11.53 0.81
N TYR A 23 -1.54 12.82 0.64
CA TYR A 23 -2.49 13.77 0.07
C TYR A 23 -2.27 13.88 -1.43
N CYS A 24 -3.18 13.33 -2.21
CA CYS A 24 -3.05 13.30 -3.66
C CYS A 24 -4.41 13.04 -4.33
N THR A 25 -4.46 13.24 -5.64
CA THR A 25 -5.58 12.78 -6.47
C THR A 25 -5.55 11.27 -6.63
N GLU A 26 -6.69 10.66 -6.98
CA GLU A 26 -6.79 9.22 -7.27
C GLU A 26 -5.78 8.76 -8.34
N ALA A 27 -5.63 9.55 -9.41
CA ALA A 27 -4.66 9.27 -10.47
C ALA A 27 -3.19 9.35 -10.00
N GLN A 28 -2.89 10.15 -8.97
CA GLN A 28 -1.58 10.17 -8.33
C GLN A 28 -1.40 8.97 -7.39
N ALA A 29 -2.44 8.58 -6.63
CA ALA A 29 -2.40 7.40 -5.78
C ALA A 29 -2.15 6.12 -6.58
N GLN A 30 -2.83 5.95 -7.72
CA GLN A 30 -2.63 4.82 -8.60
C GLN A 30 -1.20 4.78 -9.17
N ARG A 31 -0.68 5.91 -9.65
CA ARG A 31 0.71 6.00 -10.12
C ARG A 31 1.72 5.63 -9.03
N LEU A 32 1.53 6.12 -7.80
CA LEU A 32 2.39 5.78 -6.68
C LEU A 32 2.38 4.27 -6.38
N VAL A 33 1.21 3.62 -6.44
CA VAL A 33 1.11 2.17 -6.29
C VAL A 33 1.92 1.44 -7.36
N ASP A 34 1.85 1.89 -8.61
CA ASP A 34 2.59 1.29 -9.72
C ASP A 34 4.11 1.53 -9.60
N GLU A 35 4.54 2.69 -9.11
CA GLU A 35 5.96 2.98 -8.81
C GLU A 35 6.49 2.11 -7.65
N ILE A 36 5.72 1.95 -6.58
CA ILE A 36 6.09 1.06 -5.45
C ILE A 36 6.19 -0.38 -5.93
N ARG A 37 5.26 -0.82 -6.80
CA ARG A 37 5.29 -2.16 -7.40
C ARG A 37 6.59 -2.40 -8.15
N LEU A 38 7.01 -1.45 -8.99
CA LEU A 38 8.27 -1.55 -9.73
C LEU A 38 9.49 -1.51 -8.81
N LEU A 39 9.48 -0.68 -7.76
CA LEU A 39 10.57 -0.58 -6.80
C LEU A 39 10.77 -1.88 -6.01
N LEU A 40 9.68 -2.52 -5.59
CA LEU A 40 9.70 -3.73 -4.79
C LEU A 40 9.79 -5.02 -5.62
N CYS A 41 9.58 -4.94 -6.94
CA CYS A 41 9.77 -6.05 -7.84
C CYS A 41 11.26 -6.16 -8.23
N PRO A 42 11.97 -7.24 -7.89
CA PRO A 42 13.36 -7.41 -8.27
C PRO A 42 13.55 -7.77 -9.75
N ASP A 43 12.46 -8.07 -10.48
CA ASP A 43 12.46 -8.31 -11.92
C ASP A 43 11.23 -7.67 -12.52
N SER A 44 11.31 -6.44 -13.04
CA SER A 44 10.14 -5.71 -13.56
C SER A 44 9.55 -6.29 -14.86
N GLU A 45 10.23 -7.22 -15.53
CA GLU A 45 9.82 -7.75 -16.84
C GLU A 45 9.14 -9.14 -16.77
N HIS A 46 8.96 -9.71 -15.57
CA HIS A 46 8.26 -10.99 -15.43
C HIS A 46 6.77 -10.90 -15.83
N ASN A 47 6.20 -12.03 -16.27
CA ASN A 47 4.76 -12.12 -16.56
C ASN A 47 3.95 -12.19 -15.26
N ASP A 48 2.88 -11.41 -15.17
CA ASP A 48 1.97 -11.44 -14.02
C ASP A 48 1.35 -12.85 -13.78
N PRO A 49 1.12 -13.25 -12.52
CA PRO A 49 1.33 -12.46 -11.28
C PRO A 49 2.75 -12.58 -10.70
N CYS A 50 3.20 -11.53 -10.02
CA CYS A 50 4.51 -11.50 -9.36
C CYS A 50 4.78 -12.70 -8.45
N PRO A 51 5.93 -13.38 -8.60
CA PRO A 51 6.27 -14.53 -7.76
C PRO A 51 6.63 -14.14 -6.33
N ILE A 52 6.89 -12.84 -6.07
CA ILE A 52 7.17 -12.34 -4.72
C ILE A 52 5.87 -11.96 -4.00
N PRO A 53 5.63 -12.48 -2.79
CA PRO A 53 4.35 -12.39 -2.12
C PRO A 53 4.17 -11.05 -1.38
N TRP A 54 4.37 -9.92 -2.06
CA TRP A 54 3.97 -8.61 -1.55
C TRP A 54 2.71 -8.14 -2.28
N THR A 55 1.90 -7.36 -1.57
CA THR A 55 0.68 -6.77 -2.10
C THR A 55 0.68 -5.28 -1.78
N THR A 56 0.22 -4.46 -2.73
CA THR A 56 0.04 -3.02 -2.55
C THR A 56 -1.41 -2.67 -2.84
N ALA A 57 -2.01 -1.82 -2.00
CA ALA A 57 -3.34 -1.27 -2.20
C ALA A 57 -3.36 0.18 -1.74
N HIS A 58 -4.27 0.97 -2.30
CA HIS A 58 -4.58 2.31 -1.82
C HIS A 58 -6.08 2.39 -1.54
N TRP A 59 -6.44 3.23 -0.57
CA TRP A 59 -7.82 3.46 -0.18
C TRP A 59 -8.03 4.96 -0.06
N GLY A 60 -9.19 5.45 -0.50
CA GLY A 60 -9.59 6.84 -0.27
C GLY A 60 -9.68 7.13 1.24
N LEU A 61 -9.25 8.34 1.63
CA LEU A 61 -9.43 8.86 2.99
C LEU A 61 -10.80 9.56 3.17
N ASP A 62 -11.68 9.47 2.17
CA ASP A 62 -13.08 9.90 2.25
C ASP A 62 -13.88 9.12 3.32
N ARG A 63 -13.32 8.00 3.79
CA ARG A 63 -13.82 7.26 4.95
C ARG A 63 -13.33 7.91 6.26
N PRO A 64 -14.24 8.29 7.19
CA PRO A 64 -13.88 8.91 8.47
C PRO A 64 -12.85 8.11 9.28
N GLU A 65 -12.86 6.78 9.19
CA GLU A 65 -11.90 5.92 9.90
C GLU A 65 -10.47 6.07 9.36
N ALA A 66 -10.32 6.39 8.08
CA ALA A 66 -9.02 6.53 7.44
C ALA A 66 -8.38 7.89 7.75
N ALA A 67 -9.18 8.96 7.82
CA ALA A 67 -8.72 10.27 8.28
C ALA A 67 -8.25 10.24 9.76
N ALA A 68 -8.93 9.46 10.61
CA ALA A 68 -8.55 9.29 12.01
C ALA A 68 -7.16 8.62 12.20
N ASN A 69 -6.70 7.84 11.23
CA ASN A 69 -5.38 7.19 11.28
C ASN A 69 -4.23 8.15 10.95
N TYR A 70 -4.49 9.29 10.31
CA TYR A 70 -3.45 10.22 9.85
C TYR A 70 -3.75 11.69 10.19
N PRO A 71 -3.95 12.05 11.47
CA PRO A 71 -4.34 13.41 11.86
C PRO A 71 -3.29 14.48 11.48
N ALA A 72 -2.00 14.13 11.54
CA ALA A 72 -0.92 15.04 11.15
C ALA A 72 -0.92 15.37 9.65
N LEU A 73 -1.30 14.40 8.79
CA LEU A 73 -1.41 14.62 7.36
C LEU A 73 -2.58 15.55 7.04
N VAL A 74 -3.73 15.35 7.70
CA VAL A 74 -4.90 16.22 7.56
C VAL A 74 -4.53 17.66 7.94
N GLU A 75 -3.83 17.83 9.06
CA GLU A 75 -3.40 19.15 9.53
C GLU A 75 -2.38 19.80 8.58
N GLN A 76 -1.41 19.03 8.07
CA GLN A 76 -0.47 19.52 7.06
C GLN A 76 -1.20 20.04 5.82
N VAL A 77 -2.13 19.27 5.27
CA VAL A 77 -2.92 19.66 4.09
C VAL A 77 -3.71 20.93 4.37
N ARG A 78 -4.36 21.02 5.54
CA ARG A 78 -5.08 22.22 5.96
C ARG A 78 -4.17 23.44 5.94
N ILE A 79 -2.97 23.33 6.50
CA ILE A 79 -1.99 24.43 6.52
C ILE A 79 -1.52 24.78 5.10
N GLU A 80 -1.15 23.78 4.29
CA GLU A 80 -0.62 23.95 2.93
C GLU A 80 -1.65 24.53 1.95
N GLN A 81 -2.93 24.28 2.16
CA GLN A 81 -4.04 24.82 1.36
C GLN A 81 -4.50 26.21 1.81
N GLY A 82 -3.77 26.83 2.75
CA GLY A 82 -4.05 28.18 3.22
C GLY A 82 -5.08 28.24 4.33
N GLY A 83 -5.10 27.21 5.20
CA GLY A 83 -5.90 27.01 6.41
C GLY A 83 -6.96 28.06 6.68
N ASP A 84 -8.23 27.71 6.46
CA ASP A 84 -9.40 28.58 6.55
C ASP A 84 -9.12 29.99 6.02
N GLN A 85 -9.30 30.17 4.71
CA GLN A 85 -9.51 31.52 4.18
C GLN A 85 -10.83 32.07 4.76
N ILE A 86 -10.72 32.74 5.91
CA ILE A 86 -11.74 33.51 6.67
C ILE A 86 -12.77 32.67 7.44
#